data_AF-A0A948G797-F1
#
_entry.id   AF-A0A948G797-F1
#
_cell.length_a   1.000
_cell.length_b   1.000
_cell.length_c   1.000
_cell.angle_alpha   90.00
_cell.angle_beta   90.00
_cell.angle_gamma   90.00
#
_symmetry.space_group_name_H-M   'P 1'
#
loop_
_entity.id
_entity.type
_entity.pdbx_description
1 polymer ?
#
loop_
_entity_poly.entity_id
_entity_poly.type
_entity_poly.pdbx_seq_one_letter_code
_entity_poly.pdbx_strand_id
1 'polypeptide(L)'
;MAKSRGGKKGKAGRSSRRERSRRFTVGFLVAVLFALTAIAFFIQVQQQLAAKSALKARAVQKSITAEKTRQKELRMVLARLKSPGRVARIAQDELSMGEPGGVIYLKYTRDADGNIASESTYEKREPARPAVTPPAAEEQQDGAITRR
;
A
#
# COMPACT_ATOMS: atom_id res chain seq x y z
N MET A 1 2.24 -86.67 76.23
CA MET A 1 1.27 -85.63 75.81
C MET A 1 2.02 -84.56 75.01
N ALA A 2 1.84 -84.53 73.70
CA ALA A 2 2.46 -83.55 72.82
C ALA A 2 1.38 -82.62 72.25
N LYS A 3 1.53 -81.31 72.44
CA LYS A 3 0.66 -80.30 71.79
C LYS A 3 1.53 -79.20 71.19
N SER A 4 2.02 -79.50 70.00
CA SER A 4 2.41 -78.51 68.99
C SER A 4 1.15 -78.00 68.32
N ARG A 5 1.03 -76.67 68.13
CA ARG A 5 0.56 -75.98 66.91
C ARG A 5 0.06 -74.56 67.18
N GLY A 6 0.43 -73.67 66.26
CA GLY A 6 -0.17 -72.34 66.07
C GLY A 6 0.91 -71.27 66.09
N GLY A 7 1.28 -70.61 65.00
CA GLY A 7 0.67 -70.46 63.68
C GLY A 7 1.09 -69.08 63.20
N LYS A 8 2.18 -69.00 62.42
CA LYS A 8 2.67 -67.74 61.83
C LYS A 8 1.62 -67.22 60.84
N LYS A 9 0.89 -66.17 61.19
CA LYS A 9 -0.04 -65.47 60.28
C LYS A 9 0.63 -64.22 59.68
N GLY A 10 0.82 -64.26 58.35
CA GLY A 10 0.52 -63.16 57.42
C GLY A 10 1.39 -61.90 57.42
N LYS A 11 2.56 -61.94 56.77
CA LYS A 11 3.19 -60.75 56.17
C LYS A 11 3.07 -60.81 54.65
N ALA A 12 1.86 -60.58 54.12
CA ALA A 12 1.63 -60.48 52.68
C ALA A 12 0.62 -59.36 52.40
N GLY A 13 1.10 -58.11 52.35
CA GLY A 13 0.22 -56.96 52.09
C GLY A 13 0.92 -55.64 51.77
N ARG A 14 2.24 -55.62 51.53
CA ARG A 14 3.00 -54.39 51.29
C ARG A 14 3.54 -54.21 49.86
N SER A 15 3.43 -55.19 48.98
CA SER A 15 3.96 -55.10 47.61
C SER A 15 2.98 -54.47 46.60
N SER A 16 1.67 -54.69 46.73
CA SER A 16 0.69 -54.22 45.72
C SER A 16 0.50 -52.69 45.68
N ARG A 17 0.79 -51.98 46.79
CA ARG A 17 0.68 -50.51 46.84
C ARG A 17 1.83 -49.80 46.10
N ARG A 18 3.01 -50.43 45.99
CA ARG A 18 4.19 -49.88 45.28
C ARG A 18 4.09 -49.99 43.76
N GLU A 19 3.33 -50.95 43.23
CA GLU A 19 3.16 -51.09 41.77
C GLU A 19 2.20 -50.06 41.18
N ARG A 20 1.13 -49.69 41.89
CA ARG A 20 0.23 -48.62 41.44
C ARG A 20 0.95 -47.27 41.35
N SER A 21 1.80 -46.92 42.31
CA SER A 21 2.52 -45.64 42.28
C SER A 21 3.48 -45.54 41.10
N ARG A 22 4.16 -46.64 40.71
CA ARG A 22 5.04 -46.64 39.52
C ARG A 22 4.29 -46.40 38.22
N ARG A 23 3.08 -46.94 38.05
CA ARG A 23 2.25 -46.70 36.84
C ARG A 23 1.81 -45.24 36.72
N PHE A 24 1.48 -44.59 37.84
CA PHE A 24 1.20 -43.16 37.85
C PHE A 24 2.44 -42.31 37.55
N THR A 25 3.62 -42.70 38.05
CA THR A 25 4.87 -41.99 37.73
C THR A 25 5.23 -42.09 36.24
N VAL A 26 5.03 -43.26 35.62
CA VAL A 26 5.27 -43.44 34.18
C VAL A 26 4.25 -42.65 33.34
N GLY A 27 2.96 -42.68 33.71
CA GLY A 27 1.94 -41.87 33.05
C GLY A 27 2.21 -40.36 33.15
N PHE A 28 2.67 -39.91 34.33
CA PHE A 28 3.08 -38.53 34.54
C PHE A 28 4.31 -38.16 33.69
N LEU A 29 5.31 -39.04 33.60
CA LEU A 29 6.49 -38.81 32.77
C LEU A 29 6.13 -38.68 31.29
N VAL A 30 5.25 -39.55 30.79
CA VAL A 30 4.74 -39.49 29.40
C VAL A 30 3.94 -38.21 29.17
N ALA A 31 3.09 -37.81 30.11
CA ALA A 31 2.33 -36.57 30.02
C ALA A 31 3.24 -35.33 29.97
N VAL A 32 4.30 -35.30 30.79
CA VAL A 32 5.29 -34.21 30.78
C VAL A 32 6.05 -34.16 29.46
N LEU A 33 6.51 -35.31 28.95
CA LEU A 33 7.15 -35.38 27.63
C LEU A 33 6.21 -34.89 26.53
N PHE A 34 4.95 -35.31 26.55
CA PHE A 34 3.95 -34.88 25.57
C PHE A 34 3.72 -33.36 25.66
N ALA A 35 3.58 -32.82 26.88
CA ALA A 35 3.43 -31.39 27.10
C ALA A 35 4.64 -30.60 26.57
N LEU A 36 5.86 -31.07 26.81
CA LEU A 36 7.08 -30.45 26.27
C LEU A 36 7.09 -30.45 24.74
N THR A 37 6.73 -31.58 24.11
CA THR A 37 6.66 -31.64 22.64
C THR A 37 5.57 -30.72 22.08
N ALA A 38 4.42 -30.62 22.75
CA ALA A 38 3.33 -29.74 22.34
C ALA A 38 3.73 -28.25 22.45
N ILE A 39 4.42 -27.87 23.52
CA ILE A 39 4.95 -26.51 23.70
C ILE A 39 5.98 -26.18 22.62
N ALA A 40 6.92 -27.09 22.34
CA ALA A 40 7.92 -26.88 21.29
C ALA A 40 7.26 -26.70 19.92
N PHE A 41 6.26 -27.53 19.60
CA PHE A 41 5.51 -27.43 18.35
C PHE A 41 4.73 -26.12 18.27
N PHE A 42 4.11 -25.70 19.37
CA PHE A 42 3.37 -24.44 19.46
C PHE A 42 4.27 -23.23 19.19
N ILE A 43 5.48 -23.21 19.77
CA ILE A 43 6.48 -22.15 19.51
C ILE A 43 6.87 -22.13 18.03
N GLN A 44 7.09 -23.29 17.41
CA GLN A 44 7.44 -23.40 15.99
C GLN A 44 6.34 -22.81 15.08
N VAL A 45 5.07 -23.11 15.37
CA VAL A 45 3.93 -22.57 14.62
C VAL A 45 3.82 -21.05 14.79
N GLN A 46 4.05 -20.54 16.01
CA GLN A 46 4.06 -19.09 16.23
C GLN A 46 5.14 -18.37 15.42
N GLN A 47 6.35 -18.94 15.34
CA GLN A 47 7.43 -18.35 14.53
C GLN A 47 7.05 -18.29 13.05
N GLN A 48 6.42 -19.33 12.52
CA GLN A 48 5.95 -19.33 11.13
C GLN A 48 4.84 -18.30 10.90
N LEU A 49 3.91 -18.15 11.84
CA LEU A 49 2.85 -17.15 11.75
C LEU A 49 3.42 -15.73 11.85
N ALA A 50 4.38 -15.49 12.74
CA ALA A 50 5.08 -14.21 12.88
C ALA A 50 5.87 -13.86 11.60
N ALA A 51 6.54 -14.83 11.00
CA ALA A 51 7.23 -14.62 9.72
C ALA A 51 6.23 -14.28 8.59
N LYS A 52 5.12 -15.01 8.50
CA LYS A 52 4.07 -14.76 7.50
C LYS A 52 3.39 -13.41 7.71
N SER A 53 3.13 -13.01 8.96
CA SER A 53 2.53 -11.71 9.27
C SER A 53 3.50 -10.56 8.96
N ALA A 54 4.79 -10.72 9.26
CA ALA A 54 5.82 -9.75 8.89
C ALA A 54 5.94 -9.57 7.37
N LEU A 55 5.82 -10.65 6.59
CA LEU A 55 5.81 -10.57 5.12
C LEU A 55 4.56 -9.85 4.59
N LYS A 56 3.38 -10.16 5.13
CA LYS A 56 2.13 -9.45 4.77
C LYS A 56 2.19 -7.97 5.14
N ALA A 57 2.71 -7.64 6.33
CA ALA A 57 2.90 -6.27 6.75
C ALA A 57 3.87 -5.52 5.83
N ARG A 58 4.97 -6.16 5.41
CA ARG A 58 5.90 -5.59 4.42
C ARG A 58 5.25 -5.37 3.06
N ALA A 59 4.38 -6.27 2.60
CA ALA A 59 3.67 -6.11 1.33
C ALA A 59 2.72 -4.90 1.37
N VAL A 60 1.96 -4.75 2.46
CA VAL A 60 1.08 -3.59 2.67
C VAL A 60 1.89 -2.30 2.82
N GLN A 61 3.02 -2.34 3.52
CA GLN A 61 3.91 -1.19 3.64
C GLN A 61 4.41 -0.74 2.25
N LYS A 62 4.81 -1.70 1.40
CA LYS A 62 5.24 -1.42 0.02
C LYS A 62 4.14 -0.76 -0.81
N SER A 63 2.91 -1.25 -0.73
CA SER A 63 1.79 -0.63 -1.47
C SER A 63 1.50 0.79 -0.98
N ILE A 64 1.52 1.03 0.34
CA ILE A 64 1.37 2.37 0.91
C ILE A 64 2.48 3.31 0.42
N THR A 65 3.73 2.85 0.39
CA THR A 65 4.84 3.67 -0.10
C THR A 65 4.72 3.99 -1.58
N ALA A 66 4.29 3.03 -2.41
CA ALA A 66 4.06 3.26 -3.83
C ALA A 66 2.96 4.31 -4.06
N GLU A 67 1.87 4.22 -3.31
CA GLU A 67 0.75 5.16 -3.42
C GLU A 67 1.13 6.56 -2.93
N LYS A 68 1.91 6.66 -1.85
CA LYS A 68 2.46 7.95 -1.38
C LYS A 68 3.38 8.59 -2.42
N THR A 69 4.19 7.79 -3.12
CA THR A 69 5.07 8.30 -4.20
C THR A 69 4.24 8.83 -5.36
N ARG A 70 3.20 8.09 -5.79
CA ARG A 70 2.26 8.57 -6.82
C ARG A 70 1.54 9.85 -6.41
N GLN A 71 1.09 9.95 -5.16
CA GLN A 71 0.48 11.19 -4.65
C GLN A 71 1.46 12.37 -4.67
N LYS A 72 2.73 12.15 -4.32
CA LYS A 72 3.76 13.20 -4.41
C LYS A 72 4.00 13.62 -5.85
N GLU A 73 4.07 12.67 -6.77
CA GLU A 73 4.24 12.94 -8.20
C GLU A 73 3.06 13.74 -8.75
N LEU A 74 1.83 13.33 -8.48
CA LEU A 74 0.61 14.05 -8.87
C LEU A 74 0.56 15.46 -8.27
N ARG A 75 1.00 15.64 -7.01
CA ARG A 75 1.13 16.97 -6.40
C ARG A 75 2.18 17.82 -7.09
N MET A 76 3.31 17.24 -7.50
CA MET A 76 4.34 17.96 -8.28
C MET A 76 3.81 18.35 -9.67
N VAL A 77 3.07 17.47 -10.33
CA VAL A 77 2.41 17.76 -11.61
C VAL A 77 1.38 18.88 -11.45
N LEU A 78 0.53 18.82 -10.43
CA LEU A 78 -0.42 19.89 -10.10
C LEU A 78 0.28 21.21 -9.78
N ALA A 79 1.39 21.18 -9.04
CA ALA A 79 2.19 22.38 -8.77
C ALA A 79 2.77 22.98 -10.05
N ARG A 80 3.27 22.13 -10.97
CA ARG A 80 3.75 22.54 -12.29
C ARG A 80 2.64 23.06 -13.20
N LEU A 81 1.40 22.59 -13.06
CA LEU A 81 0.25 23.12 -13.80
C LEU A 81 -0.30 24.42 -13.19
N LYS A 82 -0.15 24.60 -11.87
CA LYS A 82 -0.61 25.80 -11.16
C LYS A 82 0.39 26.95 -11.24
N SER A 83 1.67 26.68 -11.47
CA SER A 83 2.71 27.72 -11.56
C SER A 83 2.58 28.65 -12.78
N PRO A 84 2.26 28.20 -14.02
CA PRO A 84 2.14 29.07 -15.18
C PRO A 84 0.99 30.06 -15.03
N GLY A 85 -0.16 29.59 -14.53
CA GLY A 85 -1.32 30.44 -14.27
C GLY A 85 -1.09 31.46 -13.15
N ARG A 86 -0.34 31.08 -12.10
CA ARG A 86 0.06 32.04 -11.05
C ARG A 86 1.08 33.06 -11.55
N VAL A 87 2.04 32.65 -12.35
CA VAL A 87 3.05 33.55 -12.92
C VAL A 87 2.41 34.52 -13.91
N ALA A 88 1.49 34.05 -14.76
CA ALA A 88 0.73 34.91 -15.65
C ALA A 88 -0.10 35.96 -14.88
N ARG A 89 -0.78 35.55 -13.80
CA ARG A 89 -1.52 36.48 -12.93
C ARG A 89 -0.62 37.49 -12.24
N ILE A 90 0.49 37.08 -11.63
CA ILE A 90 1.43 38.00 -10.96
C ILE A 90 2.07 38.97 -11.97
N ALA A 91 2.42 38.50 -13.18
CA ALA A 91 2.94 39.37 -14.24
C ALA A 91 1.88 40.38 -14.74
N GLN A 92 0.62 39.97 -14.80
CA GLN A 92 -0.46 40.86 -15.19
C GLN A 92 -0.83 41.87 -14.08
N ASP A 93 -0.88 41.41 -12.82
CA ASP A 93 -1.34 42.19 -11.67
C ASP A 93 -0.24 43.11 -11.10
N GLU A 94 1.02 42.64 -10.99
CA GLU A 94 2.12 43.42 -10.40
C GLU A 94 3.00 44.12 -11.43
N LEU A 95 3.19 43.54 -12.62
CA LEU A 95 4.06 44.08 -13.66
C LEU A 95 3.31 44.83 -14.76
N SER A 96 1.96 44.90 -14.69
CA SER A 96 1.10 45.43 -15.78
C SER A 96 1.44 44.83 -17.16
N MET A 97 1.98 43.61 -17.19
CA MET A 97 2.32 42.94 -18.45
C MET A 97 1.03 42.38 -19.06
N GLY A 98 0.55 43.04 -20.11
CA GLY A 98 -0.53 42.53 -20.95
C GLY A 98 -0.12 41.28 -21.72
N GLU A 99 -1.12 40.57 -22.27
CA GLU A 99 -0.90 39.38 -23.09
C GLU A 99 0.05 39.72 -24.26
N PRO A 100 1.12 38.94 -24.50
CA PRO A 100 2.12 39.30 -25.49
C PRO A 100 1.48 39.30 -26.89
N GLY A 101 1.49 40.46 -27.55
CA GLY A 101 0.88 40.68 -28.87
C GLY A 101 1.52 39.93 -30.04
N GLY A 102 2.51 39.07 -29.77
CA GLY A 102 3.20 38.26 -30.76
C GLY A 102 4.31 37.42 -30.13
N VAL A 103 4.81 36.45 -30.90
CA VAL A 103 5.89 35.57 -30.48
C VAL A 103 7.07 35.82 -31.41
N ILE A 104 8.27 36.02 -30.84
CA ILE A 104 9.51 36.16 -31.63
C ILE A 104 10.14 34.78 -31.72
N TYR A 105 10.24 34.23 -32.92
CA TYR A 105 10.99 33.01 -33.19
C TYR A 105 12.42 33.37 -33.57
N LEU A 106 13.38 32.90 -32.78
CA LEU A 106 14.81 33.01 -33.08
C LEU A 106 15.28 31.69 -33.68
N LYS A 107 15.69 31.73 -34.95
CA LYS A 107 16.32 30.61 -35.63
C LYS A 107 17.82 30.87 -35.68
N TYR A 108 18.58 30.01 -35.01
CA TYR A 108 20.03 30.04 -35.07
C TYR A 108 20.49 29.03 -36.11
N THR A 109 21.26 29.50 -37.08
CA THR A 109 21.96 28.66 -38.04
C THR A 109 23.46 28.81 -37.79
N ARG A 110 24.18 27.70 -37.86
CA ARG A 110 25.63 27.66 -37.62
C ARG A 110 26.30 27.26 -38.91
N ASP A 111 27.10 28.16 -39.45
CA ASP A 111 27.83 27.91 -40.69
C ASP A 111 29.04 27.02 -40.44
N ALA A 112 29.59 26.44 -41.52
CA ALA A 112 30.75 25.56 -41.48
C ALA A 112 31.99 26.21 -40.85
N ASP A 113 32.07 27.54 -40.88
CA ASP A 113 33.12 28.36 -40.26
C ASP A 113 32.89 28.64 -38.76
N GLY A 114 31.81 28.09 -38.18
CA GLY A 114 31.50 28.20 -36.75
C GLY A 114 30.80 29.49 -36.34
N ASN A 115 30.56 30.42 -37.27
CA ASN A 115 29.79 31.63 -37.04
C ASN A 115 28.29 31.30 -36.84
N ILE A 116 27.67 31.98 -35.88
CA ILE A 116 26.26 31.81 -35.53
C ILE A 116 25.49 32.97 -36.18
N ALA A 117 24.74 32.68 -37.24
CA ALA A 117 23.79 33.61 -37.82
C ALA A 117 22.43 33.45 -37.14
N SER A 118 21.91 34.55 -36.59
CA SER A 118 20.58 34.59 -35.96
C SER A 118 19.59 35.28 -36.88
N GLU A 119 18.57 34.55 -37.32
CA GLU A 119 17.39 35.13 -37.98
C GLU A 119 16.26 35.20 -36.96
N SER A 120 15.67 36.38 -36.79
CA SER A 120 14.46 36.55 -35.97
C SER A 120 13.25 36.79 -36.88
N THR A 121 12.20 36.00 -36.68
CA THR A 121 10.91 36.21 -37.34
C THR A 121 9.90 36.55 -36.27
N TYR A 122 9.29 37.74 -36.36
CA TYR A 122 8.23 38.17 -35.47
C TYR A 122 6.88 37.81 -36.08
N GLU A 123 6.13 36.95 -35.41
CA GLU A 123 4.76 36.65 -35.78
C GLU A 123 3.82 37.38 -34.83
N LYS A 124 3.09 38.37 -35.37
CA LYS A 124 2.10 39.14 -34.63
C LYS A 124 0.87 38.28 -34.42
N ARG A 125 0.48 38.06 -33.16
CA ARG A 125 -0.70 37.26 -32.83
C ARG A 125 -1.92 38.17 -32.89
N GLU A 126 -2.80 37.96 -33.87
CA GLU A 126 -4.09 38.66 -33.85
C GLU A 126 -4.87 38.25 -32.59
N PRO A 127 -5.45 39.22 -31.85
CA PRO A 127 -6.21 38.92 -30.65
C PRO A 127 -7.36 38.00 -31.02
N ALA A 128 -7.48 36.89 -30.29
CA ALA A 128 -8.53 35.92 -30.49
C ALA A 128 -9.88 36.64 -30.48
N ARG A 129 -10.59 36.63 -31.62
CA ARG A 129 -11.99 37.04 -31.66
C ARG A 129 -12.72 36.28 -30.54
N PRO A 130 -13.54 36.96 -29.72
CA PRO A 130 -14.28 36.30 -28.67
C PRO A 130 -15.07 35.15 -29.29
N ALA A 131 -14.97 33.98 -28.65
CA ALA A 131 -15.63 32.76 -29.08
C ALA A 131 -17.10 33.07 -29.37
N VAL A 132 -17.50 32.85 -30.62
CA VAL A 132 -18.89 32.84 -31.05
C VAL A 132 -19.62 31.87 -30.13
N THR A 133 -20.51 32.41 -29.31
CA THR A 133 -21.47 31.64 -28.53
C THR A 133 -22.15 30.68 -29.51
N PRO A 134 -22.13 29.34 -29.29
CA PRO A 134 -22.91 28.46 -30.14
C PRO A 134 -24.37 28.93 -30.07
N PRO A 135 -25.06 29.10 -31.21
CA PRO A 135 -26.48 29.43 -31.18
C PRO A 135 -27.17 28.36 -30.35
N ALA A 136 -27.97 28.81 -29.39
CA ALA A 136 -28.85 27.96 -28.61
C ALA A 136 -29.56 27.02 -29.57
N ALA A 137 -29.25 25.72 -29.49
CA ALA A 137 -29.99 24.70 -30.20
C ALA A 137 -31.43 24.80 -29.69
N GLU A 138 -32.28 25.26 -30.59
CA GLU A 138 -33.69 25.48 -30.38
C GLU A 138 -34.33 24.20 -29.83
N GLU A 139 -35.12 24.44 -28.79
CA GLU A 139 -36.05 23.52 -28.17
C GLU A 139 -37.07 23.06 -29.23
N GLN A 140 -36.79 21.94 -29.89
CA GLN A 140 -37.70 21.33 -30.84
C GLN A 140 -38.80 20.60 -30.06
N GLN A 141 -39.84 21.36 -29.70
CA GLN A 141 -41.17 20.84 -29.38
C GLN A 141 -41.77 20.20 -30.64
N ASP A 142 -41.86 18.87 -30.63
CA ASP A 142 -42.78 18.09 -31.46
C ASP A 142 -42.83 16.70 -30.79
N GLY A 143 -43.93 16.09 -30.39
CA GLY A 143 -45.30 16.15 -30.85
C GLY A 143 -45.89 14.83 -30.36
N ALA A 144 -47.12 14.89 -29.87
CA ALA A 144 -47.81 13.78 -29.24
C ALA A 144 -47.87 12.52 -30.13
N ILE A 145 -47.55 11.35 -29.56
CA ILE A 145 -48.07 10.08 -30.07
C ILE A 145 -48.67 9.27 -28.93
N THR A 146 -49.96 9.52 -28.76
CA THR A 146 -50.96 8.60 -28.22
C THR A 146 -50.98 7.34 -29.08
N ARG A 147 -50.77 6.15 -28.51
CA ARG A 147 -51.51 4.93 -28.90
C ARG A 147 -51.29 3.77 -27.92
N ARG A 148 -52.39 3.44 -27.24
CA ARG A 148 -52.90 2.14 -26.76
C ARG A 148 -51.92 1.15 -26.14
#